data_AF-A0A1E3VHT5-F1
#
_entry.id   AF-A0A1E3VHT5-F1
#
_cell.length_a   1.000
_cell.length_b   1.000
_cell.length_c   1.000
_cell.angle_alpha   90.00
_cell.angle_beta   90.00
_cell.angle_gamma   90.00
#
_symmetry.space_group_name_H-M   'P 1'
#
loop_
_entity.id
_entity.type
_entity.pdbx_description
1 polymer ?
#
loop_
_entity_poly.entity_id
_entity_poly.type
_entity_poly.pdbx_seq_one_letter_code
_entity_poly.pdbx_strand_id
1 'polypeptide(L)'
;MLAIKDRGGFTIVQEPGEATSRSMPLSAIRHVSVDRVCTLDEMARLFVELANDAPPPDDQTLQRLMQIENRIAGGIFRVEDWWELERMSTPSGLNCPYCHSALYELKDHRVLRYRCRSGHAYSAESLLSGQADTREALLSSLFGALIEEATLAKRLRHEPTFSGDASEGLDERISSLDREANQVSEWLHLMVGLVEPEPRMSGSGLTSAATKPSGEL
;
A
#
# COMPACT_ATOMS: atom_id res chain seq x y z
N MET A 1 -2.98 15.47 6.26
CA MET A 1 -2.41 16.76 6.71
C MET A 1 -2.54 17.87 5.67
N LEU A 2 -2.34 17.64 4.36
CA LEU A 2 -2.61 18.65 3.31
C LEU A 2 -4.01 19.30 3.44
N ALA A 3 -5.05 18.48 3.51
CA ALA A 3 -6.43 18.91 3.72
C ALA A 3 -6.66 19.72 5.02
N ILE A 4 -5.83 19.51 6.05
CA ILE A 4 -5.90 20.29 7.30
C ILE A 4 -5.34 21.70 7.02
N LYS A 5 -4.20 21.79 6.32
CA LYS A 5 -3.60 23.06 5.92
C LYS A 5 -4.46 23.87 4.96
N ASP A 6 -5.12 23.21 4.02
CA ASP A 6 -6.07 23.86 3.10
C ASP A 6 -7.21 24.56 3.85
N ARG A 7 -7.57 24.06 5.03
CA ARG A 7 -8.59 24.65 5.91
C ARG A 7 -8.01 25.60 6.97
N GLY A 8 -6.75 26.03 6.80
CA GLY A 8 -6.06 26.89 7.76
C GLY A 8 -5.77 26.22 9.12
N GLY A 9 -5.90 24.89 9.20
CA GLY A 9 -5.67 24.14 10.43
C GLY A 9 -4.20 24.05 10.83
N PHE A 10 -3.96 23.82 12.12
CA PHE A 10 -2.63 23.62 12.68
C PHE A 10 -2.16 22.17 12.48
N THR A 11 -0.92 21.96 12.05
CA THR A 11 -0.34 20.63 11.82
C THR A 11 0.84 20.37 12.73
N ILE A 12 0.74 19.27 13.49
CA ILE A 12 1.79 18.77 14.37
C ILE A 12 2.29 17.43 13.83
N VAL A 13 3.60 17.23 13.87
CA VAL A 13 4.25 15.96 13.56
C VAL A 13 5.12 15.56 14.74
N GLN A 14 5.13 14.27 15.09
CA GLN A 14 6.02 13.74 16.12
C GLN A 14 7.48 13.81 15.62
N GLU A 15 8.41 14.10 16.53
CA GLU A 15 9.85 14.04 16.29
C GLU A 15 10.24 12.70 15.62
N PRO A 16 10.78 12.71 14.38
CA PRO A 16 11.13 11.49 13.65
C PRO A 16 12.03 10.52 14.42
N GLY A 17 12.87 11.01 15.34
CA GLY A 17 13.72 10.18 16.19
C GLY A 17 12.98 9.35 17.25
N GLU A 18 11.79 9.78 17.67
CA GLU A 18 10.96 9.10 18.69
C GLU A 18 9.77 8.34 18.10
N ALA A 19 9.51 8.51 16.80
CA ALA A 19 8.40 7.87 16.12
C ALA A 19 8.70 6.40 15.84
N THR A 20 7.81 5.50 16.25
CA THR A 20 7.88 4.06 15.95
C THR A 20 8.07 3.79 14.46
N SER A 21 7.40 4.58 13.62
CA SER A 21 7.52 4.54 12.16
C SER A 21 8.13 5.83 11.65
N ARG A 22 9.47 5.97 11.71
CA ARG A 22 10.23 7.17 11.30
C ARG A 22 9.87 7.70 9.90
N SER A 23 9.45 6.85 8.97
CA SER A 23 9.04 7.24 7.61
C SER A 23 7.78 8.11 7.59
N MET A 24 6.84 7.91 8.52
CA MET A 24 5.58 8.66 8.58
C MET A 24 5.77 10.17 8.85
N PRO A 25 6.47 10.59 9.93
CA PRO A 25 6.70 12.02 10.18
C PRO A 25 7.59 12.66 9.10
N LEU A 26 8.60 11.93 8.58
CA LEU A 26 9.43 12.42 7.48
C LEU A 26 8.64 12.66 6.20
N SER A 27 7.68 11.78 5.89
CA SER A 27 6.78 11.98 4.75
C SER A 27 5.90 13.21 4.95
N ALA A 28 5.34 13.40 6.15
CA ALA A 28 4.53 14.57 6.45
C ALA A 28 5.32 15.89 6.30
N ILE A 29 6.53 15.95 6.87
CA ILE A 29 7.43 17.11 6.78
C ILE A 29 7.81 17.42 5.33
N ARG A 30 7.98 16.40 4.49
CA ARG A 30 8.33 16.58 3.07
C ARG A 30 7.21 17.17 2.23
N HIS A 31 5.96 16.80 2.51
CA HIS A 31 4.82 17.11 1.65
C HIS A 31 3.89 18.18 2.22
N VAL A 32 4.03 18.57 3.48
CA VAL A 32 3.16 19.53 4.15
C VAL A 32 4.00 20.55 4.90
N SER A 33 3.60 21.82 4.86
CA SER A 33 4.12 22.84 5.76
C SER A 33 3.71 22.49 7.19
N VAL A 34 4.60 21.86 7.96
CA VAL A 34 4.33 21.46 9.35
C VAL A 34 4.55 22.66 10.27
N ASP A 35 3.59 22.97 11.14
CA ASP A 35 3.74 24.10 12.10
C ASP A 35 4.64 23.74 13.27
N ARG A 36 4.57 22.49 13.74
CA ARG A 36 5.34 22.03 14.88
C ARG A 36 5.82 20.60 14.71
N VAL A 37 7.12 20.41 14.91
CA VAL A 37 7.72 19.11 15.21
C VAL A 37 7.98 19.07 16.72
N CYS A 38 7.57 18.02 17.41
CA CYS A 38 7.70 17.93 18.87
C CYS A 38 7.77 16.49 19.36
N THR A 39 8.32 16.32 20.56
CA THR A 39 8.40 15.02 21.26
C THR A 39 7.02 14.54 21.71
N LEU A 40 6.90 13.25 22.01
CA LEU A 40 5.62 12.68 22.45
C LEU A 40 5.08 13.36 23.72
N ASP A 41 5.95 13.72 24.66
CA ASP A 41 5.60 14.39 25.92
C ASP A 41 5.10 15.83 25.69
N GLU A 42 5.62 16.51 24.67
CA GLU A 42 5.16 17.84 24.28
C GLU A 42 3.82 17.79 23.53
N MET A 43 3.58 16.75 22.72
CA MET A 43 2.36 16.59 21.94
C MET A 43 1.10 16.61 22.81
N ALA A 44 1.13 15.96 23.97
CA ALA A 44 -0.03 15.92 24.88
C ALA A 44 -0.44 17.32 25.34
N ARG A 45 0.53 18.18 25.69
CA ARG A 45 0.28 19.57 26.10
C ARG A 45 -0.26 20.40 24.94
N LEU A 46 0.37 20.27 23.76
CA LEU A 46 -0.06 20.98 22.56
C LEU A 46 -1.50 20.63 22.15
N PHE A 47 -1.93 19.38 22.29
CA PHE A 47 -3.32 19.00 21.99
C PHE A 47 -4.33 19.65 22.95
N VAL A 48 -3.99 19.79 24.24
CA VAL A 48 -4.85 20.48 25.21
C VAL A 48 -4.93 21.97 24.88
N GLU A 49 -3.81 22.60 24.54
CA GLU A 49 -3.78 24.02 24.13
C GLU A 49 -4.63 24.24 22.88
N LEU A 50 -4.37 23.51 21.80
CA LEU A 50 -5.07 23.64 20.53
C LEU A 50 -6.56 23.29 20.61
N ALA A 51 -6.97 22.39 21.49
CA ALA A 51 -8.38 22.06 21.70
C ALA A 51 -9.17 23.23 22.30
N ASN A 52 -8.49 24.17 22.97
CA ASN A 52 -9.10 25.36 23.56
C ASN A 52 -9.00 26.60 22.65
N ASP A 53 -8.24 26.54 21.55
CA ASP A 53 -8.14 27.63 20.58
C ASP A 53 -9.41 27.74 19.72
N ALA A 54 -9.72 28.97 19.30
CA ALA A 54 -10.79 29.20 18.35
C ALA A 54 -10.41 28.58 16.99
N PRO A 55 -11.32 27.85 16.33
CA PRO A 55 -11.04 27.28 15.02
C PRO A 55 -10.80 28.40 13.99
N PRO A 56 -9.97 28.15 12.96
CA PRO A 56 -9.81 29.09 11.86
C PRO A 56 -11.17 29.36 11.19
N PRO A 57 -11.37 30.55 10.58
CA PRO A 57 -12.58 30.86 9.84
C PRO A 57 -12.87 29.80 8.76
N ASP A 58 -14.12 29.37 8.64
CA ASP A 58 -14.52 28.37 7.65
C ASP A 58 -14.48 28.98 6.23
N ASP A 59 -13.48 28.60 5.43
CA ASP A 59 -13.47 28.88 4.00
C ASP A 59 -14.33 27.84 3.26
N GLN A 60 -15.48 28.31 2.75
CA GLN A 60 -16.43 27.47 2.02
C GLN A 60 -15.97 27.11 0.60
N THR A 61 -14.93 27.74 0.08
CA THR A 61 -14.50 27.60 -1.33
C THR A 61 -13.80 26.26 -1.58
N LEU A 62 -13.06 25.74 -0.58
CA LEU A 62 -12.36 24.44 -0.63
C LEU A 62 -13.27 23.24 -0.27
N GLN A 63 -14.55 23.47 0.02
CA GLN A 63 -15.41 22.48 0.65
C GLN A 63 -15.89 21.35 -0.27
N ARG A 64 -16.19 21.61 -1.55
CA ARG A 64 -17.06 20.70 -2.30
C ARG A 64 -16.44 19.33 -2.60
N LEU A 65 -15.22 19.31 -3.16
CA LEU A 65 -14.50 18.05 -3.42
C LEU A 65 -14.14 17.34 -2.11
N MET A 66 -13.66 18.08 -1.10
CA MET A 66 -13.34 17.51 0.22
C MET A 66 -14.57 16.88 0.90
N GLN A 67 -15.74 17.50 0.79
CA GLN A 67 -16.98 16.96 1.34
C GLN A 67 -17.43 15.69 0.61
N ILE A 68 -17.31 15.65 -0.72
CA ILE A 68 -17.57 14.45 -1.52
C ILE A 68 -16.60 13.34 -1.12
N GLU A 69 -15.30 13.64 -1.06
CA GLU A 69 -14.27 12.69 -0.65
C GLU A 69 -14.50 12.14 0.76
N ASN A 70 -14.87 12.99 1.72
CA ASN A 70 -15.19 12.58 3.08
C ASN A 70 -16.42 11.67 3.14
N ARG A 71 -17.46 11.94 2.35
CA ARG A 71 -18.64 11.07 2.26
C ARG A 71 -18.27 9.70 1.69
N ILE A 72 -17.53 9.68 0.59
CA ILE A 72 -17.07 8.43 -0.04
C ILE A 72 -16.17 7.64 0.93
N ALA A 73 -15.24 8.30 1.62
CA ALA A 73 -14.39 7.68 2.62
C ALA A 73 -15.18 7.15 3.83
N GLY A 74 -16.28 7.80 4.19
CA GLY A 74 -17.24 7.33 5.19
C GLY A 74 -18.20 6.24 4.70
N GLY A 75 -18.01 5.71 3.49
CA GLY A 75 -18.88 4.66 2.91
C GLY A 75 -20.24 5.17 2.43
N ILE A 76 -20.41 6.48 2.30
CA ILE A 76 -21.64 7.10 1.79
C ILE A 76 -21.47 7.29 0.28
N PHE A 77 -22.08 6.40 -0.50
CA PHE A 77 -21.99 6.39 -1.96
C PHE A 77 -23.28 6.92 -2.59
N ARG A 78 -23.31 8.20 -2.97
CA ARG A 78 -24.42 8.80 -3.73
C ARG A 78 -24.07 8.90 -5.20
N VAL A 79 -25.06 8.74 -6.07
CA VAL A 79 -24.86 8.85 -7.52
C VAL A 79 -24.39 10.26 -7.89
N GLU A 80 -24.94 11.28 -7.23
CA GLU A 80 -24.60 12.68 -7.46
C GLU A 80 -23.16 13.00 -7.03
N ASP A 81 -22.69 12.40 -5.94
CA ASP A 81 -21.33 12.57 -5.45
C ASP A 81 -20.31 12.00 -6.43
N TRP A 82 -20.60 10.83 -7.01
CA TRP A 82 -19.77 10.22 -8.05
C TRP A 82 -19.76 11.03 -9.33
N TRP A 83 -20.94 11.45 -9.80
CA TRP A 83 -21.06 12.27 -11.00
C TRP A 83 -20.22 13.56 -10.90
N GLU A 84 -20.27 14.22 -9.75
CA GLU A 84 -19.50 15.44 -9.54
C GLU A 84 -18.00 15.16 -9.38
N LEU A 85 -17.61 14.07 -8.69
CA LEU A 85 -16.20 13.67 -8.60
C LEU A 85 -15.60 13.37 -9.97
N GLU A 86 -16.31 12.65 -10.84
CA GLU A 86 -15.86 12.38 -12.21
C GLU A 86 -15.69 13.68 -13.02
N ARG A 87 -16.59 14.66 -12.86
CA ARG A 87 -16.46 16.00 -13.47
C ARG A 87 -15.24 16.78 -12.98
N MET A 88 -14.86 16.60 -11.72
CA MET A 88 -13.74 17.30 -11.08
C MET A 88 -12.40 16.59 -11.22
N SER A 89 -12.37 15.39 -11.80
CA SER A 89 -11.18 14.54 -11.95
C SER A 89 -10.86 14.30 -13.43
N THR A 90 -9.79 13.56 -13.70
CA THR A 90 -9.42 13.10 -15.04
C THR A 90 -9.33 11.58 -15.07
N PRO A 91 -9.91 10.89 -16.07
CA PRO A 91 -9.72 9.45 -16.22
C PRO A 91 -8.23 9.11 -16.33
N SER A 92 -7.76 8.20 -15.48
CA SER A 92 -6.31 7.87 -15.43
C SER A 92 -5.88 6.84 -16.47
N GLY A 93 -6.83 6.07 -17.04
CA GLY A 93 -6.53 4.90 -17.85
C GLY A 93 -6.07 3.67 -17.05
N LEU A 94 -6.08 3.73 -15.72
CA LEU A 94 -5.67 2.66 -14.81
C LEU A 94 -6.89 2.03 -14.12
N ASN A 95 -6.71 0.81 -13.62
CA ASN A 95 -7.70 0.08 -12.83
C ASN A 95 -7.23 -0.10 -11.38
N CYS A 96 -8.18 -0.08 -10.46
CA CYS A 96 -7.93 -0.33 -9.05
C CYS A 96 -7.35 -1.73 -8.84
N PRO A 97 -6.20 -1.88 -8.16
CA PRO A 97 -5.61 -3.20 -7.91
C PRO A 97 -6.51 -4.10 -7.05
N TYR A 98 -7.31 -3.51 -6.15
CA TYR A 98 -8.17 -4.27 -5.23
C TYR A 98 -9.54 -4.66 -5.80
N CYS A 99 -10.20 -3.77 -6.55
CA CYS A 99 -11.57 -4.00 -7.02
C CYS A 99 -11.76 -3.91 -8.53
N HIS A 100 -10.68 -3.69 -9.29
CA HIS A 100 -10.65 -3.62 -10.76
C HIS A 100 -11.51 -2.52 -11.42
N SER A 101 -12.20 -1.69 -10.64
CA SER A 101 -12.92 -0.52 -11.17
C SER A 101 -11.96 0.54 -11.72
N ALA A 102 -12.42 1.35 -12.67
CA ALA A 102 -11.65 2.48 -13.21
C ALA A 102 -11.18 3.45 -12.12
N LEU A 103 -9.93 3.92 -12.26
CA LEU A 103 -9.33 4.97 -11.43
C LEU A 103 -9.43 6.33 -12.11
N TYR A 104 -9.69 7.35 -11.30
CA TYR A 104 -9.69 8.75 -11.67
C TYR A 104 -8.55 9.44 -10.92
N GLU A 105 -7.81 10.29 -11.63
CA GLU A 105 -6.80 11.17 -11.05
C GLU A 105 -7.49 12.44 -10.53
N LEU A 106 -7.30 12.72 -9.24
CA LEU A 106 -7.84 13.91 -8.59
C LEU A 106 -6.93 15.10 -8.87
N LYS A 107 -7.52 16.24 -9.23
CA LYS A 107 -6.78 17.47 -9.53
C LYS A 107 -6.25 18.11 -8.23
N ASP A 108 -5.10 17.65 -7.75
CA ASP A 108 -4.29 18.34 -6.73
C ASP A 108 -2.87 18.56 -7.29
N HIS A 109 -2.48 19.83 -7.45
CA HIS A 109 -1.19 20.17 -8.07
C HIS A 109 0.03 19.83 -7.20
N ARG A 110 -0.17 19.46 -5.92
CA ARG A 110 0.92 19.17 -4.99
C ARG A 110 1.25 17.69 -4.91
N VAL A 111 0.27 16.82 -5.18
CA VAL A 111 0.40 15.37 -5.02
C VAL A 111 -0.44 14.62 -6.05
N LEU A 112 0.13 13.57 -6.64
CA LEU A 112 -0.60 12.65 -7.50
C LEU A 112 -1.51 11.76 -6.65
N ARG A 113 -2.81 11.90 -6.86
CA ARG A 113 -3.84 11.17 -6.11
C ARG A 113 -4.82 10.49 -7.04
N TYR A 114 -5.14 9.25 -6.72
CA TYR A 114 -6.08 8.44 -7.48
C TYR A 114 -7.23 7.98 -6.59
N ARG A 115 -8.43 7.89 -7.17
CA ARG A 115 -9.60 7.30 -6.52
C ARG A 115 -10.37 6.43 -7.49
N CYS A 116 -10.75 5.24 -7.05
CA CYS A 116 -11.53 4.32 -7.88
C CYS A 116 -13.02 4.54 -7.69
N ARG A 117 -13.84 4.04 -8.63
CA ARG A 117 -15.30 4.16 -8.57
C ARG A 117 -15.96 3.48 -7.36
N SER A 118 -15.26 2.53 -6.73
CA SER A 118 -15.71 1.87 -5.49
C SER A 118 -15.27 2.59 -4.22
N GLY A 119 -14.46 3.66 -4.31
CA GLY A 119 -14.05 4.47 -3.16
C GLY A 119 -12.64 4.22 -2.62
N HIS A 120 -11.86 3.28 -3.16
CA HIS A 120 -10.44 3.14 -2.77
C HIS A 120 -9.64 4.37 -3.23
N ALA A 121 -8.71 4.82 -2.39
CA ALA A 121 -7.88 5.99 -2.65
C ALA A 121 -6.39 5.63 -2.54
N TYR A 122 -5.58 6.21 -3.42
CA TYR A 122 -4.16 5.93 -3.53
C TYR A 122 -3.36 7.21 -3.76
N SER A 123 -2.18 7.29 -3.16
CA SER A 123 -1.05 8.06 -3.71
C SER A 123 -0.45 7.32 -4.92
N ALA A 124 0.36 8.00 -5.74
CA ALA A 124 1.07 7.35 -6.85
C ALA A 124 1.96 6.19 -6.37
N GLU A 125 2.66 6.38 -5.26
CA GLU A 125 3.55 5.37 -4.68
C GLU A 125 2.76 4.15 -4.19
N SER A 126 1.67 4.37 -3.45
CA SER A 126 0.81 3.27 -2.99
C SER A 126 0.10 2.55 -4.14
N LEU A 127 -0.24 3.26 -5.22
CA LEU A 127 -0.83 2.65 -6.39
C LEU A 127 0.18 1.77 -7.12
N LEU A 128 1.42 2.25 -7.28
CA LEU A 128 2.51 1.48 -7.88
C LEU A 128 2.81 0.21 -7.07
N SER A 129 2.85 0.32 -5.74
CA SER A 129 2.96 -0.85 -4.86
C SER A 129 1.80 -1.82 -5.08
N GLY A 130 0.56 -1.33 -5.10
CA GLY A 130 -0.62 -2.17 -5.35
C GLY A 130 -0.62 -2.83 -6.73
N GLN A 131 -0.01 -2.23 -7.75
CA GLN A 131 0.21 -2.87 -9.05
C GLN A 131 1.21 -4.03 -8.95
N ALA A 132 2.27 -3.88 -8.15
CA ALA A 132 3.20 -4.97 -7.90
C ALA A 132 2.51 -6.14 -7.18
N ASP A 133 1.69 -5.85 -6.17
CA ASP A 133 0.90 -6.86 -5.45
C ASP A 133 -0.09 -7.57 -6.39
N THR A 134 -0.75 -6.82 -7.29
CA THR A 134 -1.66 -7.38 -8.30
C THR A 134 -0.93 -8.31 -9.25
N ARG A 135 0.26 -7.90 -9.74
CA ARG A 135 1.09 -8.73 -10.60
C ARG A 135 1.47 -10.04 -9.91
N GLU A 136 1.86 -9.98 -8.64
CA GLU A 136 2.19 -11.17 -7.85
C GLU A 136 0.99 -12.10 -7.67
N ALA A 137 -0.18 -11.55 -7.36
CA ALA A 137 -1.42 -12.32 -7.25
C ALA A 137 -1.79 -13.02 -8.57
N LEU A 138 -1.63 -12.33 -9.72
CA LEU A 138 -1.89 -12.91 -11.04
C LEU A 138 -0.93 -14.04 -11.39
N LEU A 139 0.37 -13.86 -11.13
CA LEU A 139 1.37 -14.92 -11.34
C LEU A 139 1.10 -16.13 -10.44
N SER A 140 0.75 -15.91 -9.18
CA SER A 140 0.38 -16.97 -8.24
C SER A 140 -0.86 -17.74 -8.71
N SER A 141 -1.86 -17.03 -9.23
CA SER A 141 -3.08 -17.63 -9.78
C SER A 141 -2.80 -18.46 -11.03
N LEU A 142 -1.95 -17.95 -11.94
CA LEU A 142 -1.52 -18.67 -13.14
C LEU A 142 -0.75 -19.94 -12.76
N PHE A 143 0.19 -19.86 -11.82
CA PHE A 143 0.91 -21.03 -11.32
C PHE A 143 -0.06 -22.09 -10.80
N GLY A 144 -1.03 -21.69 -9.95
CA GLY A 144 -2.07 -22.58 -9.45
C GLY A 144 -2.84 -23.29 -10.57
N ALA A 145 -3.30 -22.52 -11.56
CA ALA A 145 -4.04 -23.06 -12.71
C ALA A 145 -3.21 -24.09 -13.52
N LEU A 146 -1.93 -23.81 -13.76
CA LEU A 146 -1.02 -24.73 -14.46
C LEU A 146 -0.81 -26.03 -13.68
N ILE A 147 -0.62 -25.93 -12.36
CA ILE A 147 -0.47 -27.10 -11.48
C ILE A 147 -1.75 -27.93 -11.43
N GLU A 148 -2.91 -27.29 -11.35
CA GLU A 148 -4.22 -27.96 -11.38
C GLU A 148 -4.44 -28.71 -12.70
N GLU A 149 -4.16 -28.05 -13.83
CA GLU A 149 -4.29 -28.68 -15.16
C GLU A 149 -3.33 -29.87 -15.31
N ALA A 150 -2.05 -29.72 -14.94
CA ALA A 150 -1.06 -30.78 -15.01
C ALA A 150 -1.45 -31.98 -14.12
N THR A 151 -2.01 -31.69 -12.93
CA THR A 151 -2.49 -32.72 -12.00
C THR A 151 -3.69 -33.46 -12.58
N LEU A 152 -4.64 -32.76 -13.21
CA LEU A 152 -5.79 -33.39 -13.86
C LEU A 152 -5.36 -34.24 -15.07
N ALA A 153 -4.45 -33.74 -15.90
CA ALA A 153 -3.91 -34.49 -17.04
C ALA A 153 -3.21 -35.77 -16.57
N LYS A 154 -2.40 -35.71 -15.50
CA LYS A 154 -1.80 -36.91 -14.86
C LYS A 154 -2.84 -37.90 -14.37
N ARG A 155 -3.94 -37.43 -13.76
CA ARG A 155 -5.05 -38.30 -13.32
C ARG A 155 -5.72 -38.98 -14.49
N LEU A 156 -6.05 -38.25 -15.55
CA LEU A 156 -6.68 -38.79 -16.77
C LEU A 156 -5.79 -39.82 -17.46
N ARG A 157 -4.48 -39.57 -17.55
CA ARG A 157 -3.50 -40.52 -18.12
C ARG A 157 -3.49 -41.87 -17.39
N HIS A 158 -3.76 -41.86 -16.08
CA HIS A 158 -3.78 -43.06 -15.25
C HIS A 158 -5.18 -43.67 -15.07
N GLU A 159 -6.20 -43.10 -15.70
CA GLU A 159 -7.57 -43.60 -15.65
C GLU A 159 -7.73 -44.82 -16.58
N PRO A 160 -8.06 -46.02 -16.06
CA PRO A 160 -8.09 -47.25 -16.85
C PRO A 160 -9.09 -47.23 -18.02
N THR A 161 -10.13 -46.41 -17.91
CA THR A 161 -11.17 -46.26 -18.94
C THR A 161 -10.75 -45.34 -20.08
N PHE A 162 -9.64 -44.62 -19.93
CA PHE A 162 -9.11 -43.66 -20.90
C PHE A 162 -7.85 -44.24 -21.57
N SER A 163 -8.03 -45.00 -22.66
CA SER A 163 -6.94 -45.71 -23.35
C SER A 163 -6.93 -45.48 -24.87
N GLY A 164 -5.75 -45.25 -25.46
CA GLY A 164 -5.53 -45.06 -26.91
C GLY A 164 -4.52 -43.94 -27.22
N ASP A 165 -4.47 -43.46 -28.47
CA ASP A 165 -3.64 -42.33 -28.95
C ASP A 165 -3.79 -41.04 -28.09
N ALA A 166 -4.89 -40.91 -27.37
CA ALA A 166 -5.13 -39.83 -26.41
C ALA A 166 -4.13 -39.81 -25.24
N SER A 167 -3.45 -40.92 -24.93
CA SER A 167 -2.47 -41.00 -23.84
C SER A 167 -1.13 -40.34 -24.18
N GLU A 168 -0.69 -40.38 -25.44
CA GLU A 168 0.59 -39.79 -25.85
C GLU A 168 0.50 -38.25 -25.86
N GLY A 169 -0.61 -37.71 -26.35
CA GLY A 169 -0.88 -36.26 -26.28
C GLY A 169 -1.00 -35.73 -24.84
N LEU A 170 -1.42 -36.56 -23.88
CA LEU A 170 -1.44 -36.18 -22.46
C LEU A 170 -0.04 -36.06 -21.86
N ASP A 171 0.90 -36.95 -22.22
CA ASP A 171 2.28 -36.89 -21.73
C ASP A 171 3.03 -35.64 -22.22
N GLU A 172 2.84 -35.28 -23.48
CA GLU A 172 3.36 -34.03 -24.04
C GLU A 172 2.74 -32.81 -23.35
N ARG A 173 1.42 -32.82 -23.12
CA ARG A 173 0.69 -31.75 -22.43
C ARG A 173 1.20 -31.57 -21.00
N ILE A 174 1.33 -32.66 -20.24
CA ILE A 174 1.88 -32.64 -18.87
C ILE A 174 3.27 -32.01 -18.87
N SER A 175 4.13 -32.43 -19.80
CA SER A 175 5.50 -31.92 -19.90
C SER A 175 5.55 -30.42 -20.25
N SER A 176 4.60 -29.92 -21.07
CA SER A 176 4.48 -28.48 -21.34
C SER A 176 4.06 -27.69 -20.12
N LEU A 177 3.00 -28.14 -19.45
CA LEU A 177 2.46 -27.48 -18.26
C LEU A 177 3.49 -27.44 -17.12
N ASP A 178 4.30 -28.49 -16.96
CA ASP A 178 5.37 -28.52 -15.97
C ASP A 178 6.47 -27.49 -16.27
N ARG A 179 6.88 -27.34 -17.55
CA ARG A 179 7.83 -26.29 -17.95
C ARG A 179 7.27 -24.89 -17.72
N GLU A 180 6.02 -24.65 -18.09
CA GLU A 180 5.35 -23.36 -17.88
C GLU A 180 5.23 -23.04 -16.38
N ALA A 181 4.84 -24.01 -15.55
CA ALA A 181 4.74 -23.84 -14.10
C ALA A 181 6.10 -23.53 -13.47
N ASN A 182 7.17 -24.21 -13.90
CA ASN A 182 8.53 -23.93 -13.45
C ASN A 182 8.97 -22.50 -13.82
N GLN A 183 8.66 -22.05 -15.03
CA GLN A 183 8.97 -20.68 -15.46
C GLN A 183 8.23 -19.63 -14.61
N VAL A 184 6.95 -19.84 -14.32
CA VAL A 184 6.18 -18.94 -13.45
C VAL A 184 6.71 -18.97 -12.01
N SER A 185 7.09 -20.14 -11.51
CA SER A 185 7.72 -20.28 -10.18
C SER A 185 9.04 -19.51 -10.08
N GLU A 186 9.89 -19.56 -11.12
CA GLU A 186 11.12 -18.76 -11.18
C GLU A 186 10.82 -17.26 -11.11
N TRP A 187 9.82 -16.77 -11.86
CA TRP A 187 9.41 -15.36 -11.79
C TRP A 187 8.92 -14.97 -10.39
N LEU A 188 8.14 -15.83 -9.73
CA LEU A 188 7.68 -15.62 -8.36
C LEU A 188 8.86 -15.52 -7.38
N HIS A 189 9.83 -16.42 -7.46
CA HIS A 189 11.00 -16.42 -6.58
C HIS A 189 11.89 -15.18 -6.76
N LEU A 190 12.09 -14.73 -8.01
CA LEU A 190 12.87 -13.54 -8.29
C LEU A 190 12.23 -12.27 -7.72
N MET A 191 10.90 -12.20 -7.63
CA MET A 191 10.22 -11.04 -7.02
C MET A 191 10.44 -10.98 -5.50
N VAL A 192 10.42 -12.12 -4.80
CA VAL A 192 10.68 -12.18 -3.34
C VAL A 192 12.12 -11.77 -3.02
N GLY A 193 13.08 -12.04 -3.91
CA GLY A 193 14.48 -11.64 -3.77
C GLY A 193 14.79 -10.16 -4.03
N LEU A 194 13.84 -9.39 -4.55
CA LEU A 194 13.98 -7.95 -4.85
C LEU A 194 13.40 -7.04 -3.76
N VAL A 195 12.77 -7.61 -2.73
CA VAL A 195 12.45 -6.88 -1.50
C VAL A 195 13.76 -6.72 -0.74
N GLU A 196 14.34 -5.51 -0.77
CA GLU A 196 15.52 -5.20 0.05
C GLU A 196 15.23 -5.63 1.50
N PRO A 197 16.15 -6.36 2.15
CA PRO A 197 15.97 -6.71 3.55
C PRO A 197 15.85 -5.41 4.35
N GLU A 198 14.83 -5.31 5.22
CA GLU A 198 14.75 -4.20 6.18
C GLU A 198 16.13 -3.96 6.79
N PRO A 199 16.58 -2.69 6.89
CA PRO A 199 17.89 -2.39 7.39
C PRO A 199 18.01 -2.98 8.81
N ARG A 200 18.86 -4.01 8.94
CA ARG A 200 19.18 -4.61 10.23
C ARG A 200 19.59 -3.49 11.17
N MET A 201 18.76 -3.23 12.18
CA MET A 201 19.12 -2.36 13.30
C MET A 201 20.41 -2.90 13.89
N SER A 202 21.52 -2.21 13.63
CA SER A 202 22.81 -2.51 14.21
C SER A 202 22.72 -2.25 15.70
N GLY A 203 22.46 -3.30 16.48
CA GLY A 203 22.68 -3.32 17.92
C GLY A 203 24.15 -3.00 18.18
N SER A 204 24.44 -1.77 18.57
CA SER A 204 25.74 -1.37 19.06
C SER A 204 25.61 -1.07 20.56
N GLY A 205 26.48 -1.71 21.35
CA GLY A 205 26.78 -1.26 22.70
C GLY A 205 26.46 -2.20 23.85
N LEU A 206 26.92 -3.46 23.82
CA LEU A 206 27.41 -4.07 25.06
C LEU A 206 28.75 -3.41 25.39
N THR A 207 28.72 -2.37 26.23
CA THR A 207 29.92 -1.86 26.88
C THR A 207 30.29 -2.79 28.03
N SER A 208 31.25 -3.68 27.74
CA SER A 208 32.12 -4.27 28.74
C SER A 208 33.06 -3.19 29.27
N ALA A 209 33.01 -2.91 30.57
CA ALA A 209 34.06 -2.25 31.34
C ALA A 209 33.97 -2.78 32.78
N ALA A 210 34.82 -3.72 33.17
CA ALA A 210 36.17 -3.50 33.67
C ALA A 210 36.20 -3.50 35.21
N THR A 211 36.54 -4.69 35.71
CA THR A 211 37.27 -5.01 36.93
C THR A 211 38.24 -3.90 37.37
N LYS A 212 38.28 -3.60 38.67
CA LYS A 212 39.47 -3.14 39.41
C LYS A 212 39.26 -3.30 40.94
N PRO A 213 40.31 -3.24 41.78
CA PRO A 213 40.72 -4.39 42.59
C PRO A 213 40.67 -4.13 44.11
N SER A 214 41.09 -5.17 44.82
CA SER A 214 41.30 -5.40 46.25
C SER A 214 41.97 -4.30 47.08
N GLY A 215 41.66 -4.33 48.39
CA GLY A 215 42.47 -3.82 49.51
C GLY A 215 41.80 -2.67 50.29
N GLU A 216 41.80 -2.57 51.61
CA GLU A 216 42.16 -3.43 52.76
C GLU A 216 41.73 -2.62 54.01
N LEU A 217 41.39 -3.32 55.10
CA LEU A 217 41.10 -2.88 56.48
C LEU A 217 39.74 -2.24 56.80
#